data_AF-A0A835HZY4-F1
#
_entry.id   AF-A0A835HZY4-F1
#
_cell.length_a   1.000
_cell.length_b   1.000
_cell.length_c   1.000
_cell.angle_alpha   90.00
_cell.angle_beta   90.00
_cell.angle_gamma   90.00
#
_symmetry.space_group_name_H-M   'P 1'
#
loop_
_entity.id
_entity.type
_entity.pdbx_description
1 polymer ?
#
loop_
_entity_poly.entity_id
_entity_poly.type
_entity_poly.pdbx_seq_one_letter_code
_entity_poly.pdbx_strand_id
1 'polypeptide(L)'
;NWFVYLERAFWYCNHAIGAAELGWDVKVLDGLGYSDLEKLMGLDYFPTLQIPSRPVKGKFEHPDCVIVVFPNDSKEFSVDYKSLSSLITESLSELEWIGTPNLLSKEHICWDIIYRTAEAVKKPLTHGDGLEIEPFQSSELISDDLYKGFTAREVVRKRRSAVDMDGVHVMKRETFYQILLHCLPSGSRGGGEKQGKQLALPFRVLPWDSEVHAVIFVHRVVGLPKGVYFLVRNEDHFHDLKQATRSEFEWVKPEGCPADLPFYMLTRGDCQQIAKRLSCHQRSLRDKNVWMYPRLFWETGILGQVLYLEAHAIGISATGIGCYFDDAGKSFSIVTCSVIFFL
;
A
#
# COMPACT_ATOMS: atom_id res chain seq x y z
N ASN A 1 12.65 7.69 7.81
CA ASN A 1 11.95 6.53 8.44
C ASN A 1 10.86 5.91 7.57
N TRP A 2 10.32 6.61 6.59
CA TRP A 2 9.33 6.11 5.62
C TRP A 2 9.74 4.83 4.88
N PHE A 3 11.03 4.69 4.56
CA PHE A 3 11.58 3.55 3.82
C PHE A 3 11.31 2.19 4.46
N VAL A 4 11.42 2.06 5.79
CA VAL A 4 11.28 0.76 6.46
C VAL A 4 9.86 0.21 6.31
N TYR A 5 8.83 1.05 6.42
CA TYR A 5 7.44 0.58 6.28
C TYR A 5 7.04 0.34 4.82
N LEU A 6 7.56 1.14 3.88
CA LEU A 6 7.35 0.94 2.45
C LEU A 6 8.04 -0.33 1.94
N GLU A 7 9.22 -0.67 2.47
CA GLU A 7 9.91 -1.91 2.13
C GLU A 7 9.11 -3.14 2.54
N ARG A 8 8.37 -3.14 3.65
CA ARG A 8 7.59 -4.32 4.09
C ARG A 8 6.35 -4.56 3.22
N ALA A 9 5.71 -3.48 2.78
CA ALA A 9 4.59 -3.53 1.84
C ALA A 9 4.92 -4.26 0.52
N PHE A 10 6.17 -4.14 0.07
CA PHE A 10 6.68 -4.87 -1.10
C PHE A 10 6.55 -6.39 -0.94
N TRP A 11 6.79 -6.90 0.26
CA TRP A 11 6.77 -8.34 0.54
C TRP A 11 5.34 -8.85 0.47
N TYR A 12 4.39 -8.13 1.10
CA TYR A 12 2.97 -8.50 1.07
C TYR A 12 2.42 -8.50 -0.34
N CYS A 13 2.77 -7.48 -1.13
CA CYS A 13 2.39 -7.39 -2.52
C CYS A 13 2.91 -8.60 -3.33
N ASN A 14 4.20 -8.94 -3.20
CA ASN A 14 4.76 -10.09 -3.91
C ASN A 14 4.21 -11.44 -3.42
N HIS A 15 3.93 -11.57 -2.12
CA HIS A 15 3.28 -12.77 -1.56
C HIS A 15 1.88 -12.93 -2.13
N ALA A 16 1.10 -11.84 -2.21
CA ALA A 16 -0.25 -11.88 -2.80
C ALA A 16 -0.22 -12.25 -4.28
N ILE A 17 0.69 -11.66 -5.06
CA ILE A 17 0.82 -11.96 -6.50
C ILE A 17 1.30 -13.41 -6.71
N GLY A 18 2.32 -13.85 -5.97
CA GLY A 18 2.86 -15.19 -6.09
C GLY A 18 1.88 -16.28 -5.63
N ALA A 19 1.08 -16.01 -4.58
CA ALA A 19 0.01 -16.89 -4.14
C ALA A 19 -1.07 -17.02 -5.23
N ALA A 20 -1.49 -15.89 -5.80
CA ALA A 20 -2.51 -15.87 -6.85
C ALA A 20 -2.10 -16.62 -8.12
N GLU A 21 -0.84 -16.51 -8.55
CA GLU A 21 -0.30 -17.30 -9.67
C GLU A 21 -0.42 -18.83 -9.43
N LEU A 22 -0.46 -19.25 -8.16
CA LEU A 22 -0.58 -20.64 -7.75
C LEU A 22 -2.03 -21.06 -7.44
N GLY A 23 -3.01 -20.15 -7.58
CA GLY A 23 -4.41 -20.40 -7.24
C GLY A 23 -4.75 -20.24 -5.76
N TRP A 24 -3.93 -19.51 -5.01
CA TRP A 24 -4.14 -19.21 -3.58
C TRP A 24 -4.42 -17.72 -3.38
N ASP A 25 -5.19 -17.42 -2.33
CA ASP A 25 -5.44 -16.07 -1.87
C ASP A 25 -4.73 -15.87 -0.53
N VAL A 26 -4.55 -14.60 -0.18
CA VAL A 26 -3.89 -14.19 1.06
C VAL A 26 -4.66 -13.09 1.75
N LYS A 27 -4.70 -13.14 3.07
CA LYS A 27 -5.29 -12.08 3.90
C LYS A 27 -4.43 -11.81 5.13
N VAL A 28 -4.25 -10.54 5.46
CA VAL A 28 -3.68 -10.14 6.75
C VAL A 28 -4.70 -10.38 7.85
N LEU A 29 -4.29 -11.08 8.91
CA LEU A 29 -5.07 -11.25 10.12
C LEU A 29 -4.97 -10.02 11.02
N ASP A 30 -5.43 -8.86 10.54
CA ASP A 30 -5.26 -7.57 11.25
C ASP A 30 -6.08 -7.52 12.55
N GLY A 31 -7.04 -8.41 12.78
CA GLY A 31 -7.78 -8.48 14.04
C GLY A 31 -6.92 -8.81 15.26
N LEU A 32 -5.81 -9.54 15.09
CA LEU A 32 -4.87 -9.86 16.17
C LEU A 32 -4.23 -8.59 16.77
N GLY A 33 -4.04 -8.60 18.08
CA GLY A 33 -3.33 -7.56 18.80
C GLY A 33 -1.82 -7.76 18.76
N TYR A 34 -1.08 -6.72 19.10
CA TYR A 34 0.37 -6.75 19.19
C TYR A 34 0.88 -7.87 20.13
N SER A 35 0.21 -8.07 21.27
CA SER A 35 0.55 -9.14 22.22
C SER A 35 0.36 -10.54 21.65
N ASP A 36 -0.64 -10.74 20.78
CA ASP A 36 -0.86 -12.03 20.13
C ASP A 36 0.27 -12.32 19.14
N LEU A 37 0.68 -11.29 18.38
CA LEU A 37 1.78 -11.42 17.41
C LEU A 37 3.13 -11.63 18.10
N GLU A 38 3.38 -10.97 19.24
CA GLU A 38 4.60 -11.22 20.03
C GLU A 38 4.70 -12.68 20.47
N LYS A 39 3.63 -13.24 21.05
CA LYS A 39 3.59 -14.64 21.48
C LYS A 39 3.75 -15.60 20.31
N LEU A 40 3.05 -15.35 19.20
CA LEU A 40 3.11 -16.20 18.01
C LEU A 40 4.52 -16.26 17.41
N MET A 41 5.27 -15.16 17.48
CA MET A 41 6.64 -15.08 17.00
C MET A 41 7.68 -15.45 18.08
N GLY A 42 7.26 -15.76 19.32
CA GLY A 42 8.13 -16.07 20.46
C GLY A 42 8.97 -14.88 20.93
N LEU A 43 8.52 -13.65 20.65
CA LEU A 43 9.25 -12.43 21.01
C LEU A 43 9.06 -12.04 22.48
N ASP A 44 8.03 -12.57 23.14
CA ASP A 44 7.72 -12.39 24.56
C ASP A 44 8.72 -13.12 25.50
N TYR A 45 9.46 -14.10 24.99
CA TYR A 45 10.55 -14.78 25.72
C TYR A 45 11.79 -13.87 25.90
N PHE A 46 11.88 -12.77 25.16
CA PHE A 46 13.02 -11.86 25.20
C PHE A 46 12.69 -10.59 26.02
N PRO A 47 13.71 -9.97 26.66
CA PRO A 47 13.48 -8.76 27.45
C PRO A 47 12.88 -7.63 26.61
N THR A 48 11.83 -7.00 27.12
CA THR A 48 11.22 -5.83 26.47
C THR A 48 12.24 -4.70 26.34
N LEU A 49 12.28 -4.07 25.17
CA LEU A 49 13.19 -2.98 24.87
C LEU A 49 12.97 -1.78 25.81
N GLN A 50 14.02 -1.37 26.53
CA GLN A 50 14.08 0.00 27.05
C GLN A 50 14.50 0.93 25.91
N ILE A 51 13.57 1.76 25.44
CA ILE A 51 13.81 2.69 24.34
C ILE A 51 14.93 3.66 24.77
N PRO A 52 16.08 3.65 24.07
CA PRO A 52 17.22 4.46 24.44
C PRO A 52 16.94 5.95 24.17
N SER A 53 17.52 6.84 24.98
CA SER A 53 17.39 8.30 24.77
C SER A 53 18.18 8.83 23.57
N ARG A 54 19.05 7.99 22.98
CA ARG A 54 19.89 8.28 21.81
C ARG A 54 20.10 7.01 20.99
N PRO A 55 20.51 7.11 19.71
CA PRO A 55 20.82 5.93 18.92
C PRO A 55 21.93 5.09 19.55
N VAL A 56 21.67 3.80 19.77
CA VAL A 56 22.63 2.84 20.33
C VAL A 56 22.74 1.61 19.43
N LYS A 57 23.84 0.87 19.56
CA LYS A 57 23.97 -0.43 18.92
C LYS A 57 23.08 -1.44 19.64
N GLY A 58 22.22 -2.11 18.90
CA GLY A 58 21.28 -3.10 19.43
C GLY A 58 20.44 -3.66 18.30
N LYS A 59 19.81 -4.82 18.49
CA LYS A 59 18.88 -5.40 17.53
C LYS A 59 17.62 -5.80 18.25
N PHE A 60 16.50 -5.43 17.66
CA PHE A 60 15.19 -5.77 18.18
C PHE A 60 14.32 -6.13 16.99
N GLU A 61 13.69 -7.29 17.10
CA GLU A 61 12.67 -7.71 16.18
C GLU A 61 11.34 -7.13 16.65
N HIS A 62 10.47 -6.83 15.69
CA HIS A 62 9.16 -6.25 15.95
C HIS A 62 8.15 -7.09 15.17
N PRO A 63 7.13 -7.64 15.82
CA PRO A 63 6.13 -8.42 15.12
C PRO A 63 5.33 -7.50 14.20
N ASP A 64 5.15 -7.90 12.94
CA ASP A 64 4.52 -7.02 11.95
C ASP A 64 3.10 -7.45 11.64
N CYS A 65 2.93 -8.64 11.07
CA CYS A 65 1.63 -9.20 10.74
C CYS A 65 1.68 -10.72 10.62
N VAL A 66 0.51 -11.34 10.64
CA VAL A 66 0.28 -12.72 10.18
C VAL A 66 -0.54 -12.66 8.90
N ILE A 67 -0.11 -13.44 7.90
CA ILE A 67 -0.84 -13.60 6.66
C ILE A 67 -1.34 -15.03 6.61
N VAL A 68 -2.66 -15.21 6.47
CA VAL A 68 -3.25 -16.51 6.15
C VAL A 68 -3.20 -16.70 4.63
N VAL A 69 -2.82 -17.91 4.21
CA VAL A 69 -2.76 -18.32 2.80
C VAL A 69 -3.73 -19.48 2.63
N PHE A 70 -4.65 -19.39 1.69
CA PHE A 70 -5.73 -20.37 1.51
C PHE A 70 -6.08 -20.52 0.02
N PRO A 71 -6.63 -21.66 -0.44
CA PRO A 71 -7.02 -21.85 -1.83
C PRO A 71 -8.10 -20.85 -2.29
N ASN A 72 -7.99 -20.30 -3.50
CA ASN A 72 -8.93 -19.31 -4.06
C ASN A 72 -10.38 -19.79 -4.15
N ASP A 73 -10.59 -21.11 -4.26
CA ASP A 73 -11.89 -21.76 -4.37
C ASP A 73 -12.49 -22.15 -3.01
N SER A 74 -11.81 -21.81 -1.92
CA SER A 74 -12.32 -22.04 -0.56
C SER A 74 -13.57 -21.19 -0.34
N LYS A 75 -14.71 -21.85 -0.10
CA LYS A 75 -15.93 -21.18 0.31
C LYS A 75 -15.78 -20.70 1.75
N GLU A 76 -15.90 -19.39 1.94
CA GLU A 76 -16.11 -18.71 3.24
C GLU A 76 -15.23 -19.25 4.38
N PHE A 77 -13.99 -18.76 4.46
CA PHE A 77 -13.18 -18.92 5.66
C PHE A 77 -13.41 -17.72 6.58
N SER A 78 -13.88 -17.97 7.80
CA SER A 78 -14.01 -16.95 8.85
C SER A 78 -13.02 -17.21 9.98
N VAL A 79 -12.46 -16.13 10.52
CA VAL A 79 -11.54 -16.17 11.66
C VAL A 79 -12.21 -15.53 12.86
N ASP A 80 -12.48 -16.32 13.90
CA ASP A 80 -12.79 -15.77 15.22
C ASP A 80 -11.49 -15.37 15.92
N TYR A 81 -11.21 -14.07 15.89
CA TYR A 81 -10.01 -13.49 16.52
C TYR A 81 -9.95 -13.70 18.03
N LYS A 82 -11.10 -13.78 18.71
CA LYS A 82 -11.13 -13.98 20.17
C LYS A 82 -10.71 -15.42 20.50
N SER A 83 -11.32 -16.39 19.83
CA SER A 83 -10.95 -17.79 20.00
C SER A 83 -9.50 -18.04 19.59
N LEU A 84 -9.03 -17.41 18.51
CA LEU A 84 -7.63 -17.50 18.08
C LEU A 84 -6.66 -16.88 19.10
N SER A 85 -6.95 -15.69 19.64
CA SER A 85 -6.12 -15.03 20.66
C SER A 85 -6.04 -15.85 21.96
N SER A 86 -7.17 -16.43 22.40
CA SER A 86 -7.19 -17.36 23.52
C SER A 86 -6.31 -18.59 23.25
N LEU A 87 -6.47 -19.22 22.08
CA LEU A 87 -5.68 -20.39 21.70
C LEU A 87 -4.17 -20.08 21.64
N ILE A 88 -3.78 -18.94 21.06
CA ILE A 88 -2.39 -18.47 21.01
C ILE A 88 -1.87 -18.33 22.44
N THR A 89 -2.64 -17.70 23.33
CA THR A 89 -2.24 -17.48 24.72
C THR A 89 -2.11 -18.79 25.49
N GLU A 90 -3.09 -19.69 25.40
CA GLU A 90 -3.09 -20.95 26.12
C GLU A 90 -2.02 -21.92 25.59
N SER A 91 -1.96 -22.10 24.27
CA SER A 91 -1.11 -23.12 23.64
C SER A 91 0.37 -22.75 23.62
N LEU A 92 0.71 -21.48 23.45
CA LEU A 92 2.12 -21.05 23.30
C LEU A 92 2.77 -20.69 24.63
N SER A 93 2.00 -20.36 25.67
CA SER A 93 2.55 -20.06 27.00
C SER A 93 3.12 -21.29 27.70
N GLU A 94 2.72 -22.49 27.27
CA GLU A 94 3.22 -23.77 27.79
C GLU A 94 4.47 -24.28 27.05
N LEU A 95 4.87 -23.63 25.96
CA LEU A 95 6.02 -24.06 25.18
C LEU A 95 7.33 -23.58 25.81
N GLU A 96 8.40 -24.35 25.64
CA GLU A 96 9.75 -23.90 25.99
C GLU A 96 10.47 -23.38 24.73
N TRP A 97 11.07 -22.19 24.83
CA TRP A 97 11.90 -21.66 23.75
C TRP A 97 13.19 -22.48 23.61
N ILE A 98 13.44 -23.02 22.40
CA ILE A 98 14.66 -23.77 22.08
C ILE A 98 15.48 -23.03 21.03
N GLY A 99 16.74 -22.73 21.38
CA GLY A 99 17.73 -22.17 20.46
C GLY A 99 18.13 -20.73 20.79
N THR A 100 19.04 -20.19 19.99
CA THR A 100 19.51 -18.80 20.12
C THR A 100 19.24 -18.04 18.82
N PRO A 101 18.64 -16.84 18.87
CA PRO A 101 18.40 -16.04 17.68
C PRO A 101 19.70 -15.72 16.93
N ASN A 102 19.67 -15.84 15.61
CA ASN A 102 20.83 -15.54 14.76
C ASN A 102 21.08 -14.03 14.67
N LEU A 103 22.35 -13.64 14.64
CA LEU A 103 22.73 -12.26 14.43
C LEU A 103 22.73 -11.89 12.92
N LEU A 104 21.63 -11.33 12.40
CA LEU A 104 21.49 -10.94 10.98
C LEU A 104 22.58 -9.97 10.42
N SER A 105 22.84 -8.84 11.07
CA SER A 105 23.95 -7.90 10.79
C SER A 105 24.96 -7.76 11.93
N LYS A 106 26.24 -7.48 11.65
CA LYS A 106 27.24 -7.16 12.68
C LYS A 106 26.97 -5.82 13.39
N GLU A 107 26.32 -4.90 12.69
CA GLU A 107 25.95 -3.58 13.22
C GLU A 107 24.47 -3.30 12.95
N HIS A 108 23.76 -2.86 13.99
CA HIS A 108 22.41 -2.35 13.88
C HIS A 108 22.27 -1.18 14.84
N ILE A 109 21.73 -0.07 14.32
CA ILE A 109 21.55 1.16 15.08
C ILE A 109 20.07 1.27 15.43
N CYS A 110 19.79 1.32 16.72
CA CYS A 110 18.44 1.53 17.22
C CYS A 110 18.12 3.00 17.25
N TRP A 111 17.38 3.48 16.25
CA TRP A 111 16.86 4.84 16.22
C TRP A 111 15.64 4.94 17.15
N ASP A 112 15.75 5.74 18.21
CA ASP A 112 14.75 5.88 19.26
C ASP A 112 13.37 6.23 18.69
N ILE A 113 13.31 7.12 17.71
CA ILE A 113 12.06 7.53 17.07
C ILE A 113 11.29 6.37 16.43
N ILE A 114 11.98 5.37 15.87
CA ILE A 114 11.34 4.19 15.26
C ILE A 114 10.62 3.37 16.34
N TYR A 115 11.31 3.11 17.46
CA TYR A 115 10.77 2.31 18.54
C TYR A 115 9.70 3.06 19.35
N ARG A 116 9.85 4.37 19.55
CA ARG A 116 8.80 5.22 20.15
C ARG A 116 7.54 5.19 19.30
N THR A 117 7.70 5.26 17.98
CA THR A 117 6.57 5.19 17.05
C THR A 117 5.92 3.82 17.10
N ALA A 118 6.72 2.74 17.04
CA ALA A 118 6.26 1.37 17.14
C ALA A 118 5.44 1.11 18.43
N GLU A 119 5.92 1.60 19.58
CA GLU A 119 5.22 1.52 20.85
C GLU A 119 3.89 2.27 20.83
N ALA A 120 3.89 3.50 20.30
CA ALA A 120 2.70 4.34 20.23
C ALA A 120 1.62 3.81 19.27
N VAL A 121 2.01 2.98 18.30
CA VAL A 121 1.11 2.42 17.28
C VAL A 121 0.75 0.95 17.53
N LYS A 122 1.06 0.42 18.73
CA LYS A 122 0.64 -0.93 19.12
C LYS A 122 -0.86 -1.07 19.00
N LYS A 123 -1.26 -2.08 18.22
CA LYS A 123 -2.66 -2.38 17.97
C LYS A 123 -3.20 -3.29 19.09
N PRO A 124 -4.34 -2.96 19.75
CA PRO A 124 -5.02 -3.90 20.62
C PRO A 124 -5.74 -5.00 19.81
N LEU A 125 -6.11 -6.09 20.47
CA LEU A 125 -7.03 -7.07 19.89
C LEU A 125 -8.32 -6.34 19.48
N THR A 126 -8.76 -6.51 18.24
CA THR A 126 -10.03 -5.94 17.79
C THR A 126 -11.15 -6.95 18.02
N HIS A 127 -12.20 -6.52 18.74
CA HIS A 127 -13.43 -7.29 18.89
C HIS A 127 -14.37 -6.91 17.73
N GLY A 128 -14.63 -7.84 16.81
CA GLY A 128 -15.51 -7.63 15.66
C GLY A 128 -15.76 -8.95 14.93
N ASP A 129 -16.87 -8.99 14.18
CA ASP A 129 -17.26 -10.16 13.37
C ASP A 129 -16.10 -10.57 12.47
N GLY A 130 -15.91 -11.89 12.30
CA GLY A 130 -14.72 -12.48 11.73
C GLY A 130 -14.32 -11.94 10.35
N LEU A 131 -13.10 -12.27 9.92
CA LEU A 131 -12.65 -11.94 8.57
C LEU A 131 -13.56 -12.61 7.53
N GLU A 132 -14.46 -11.87 6.89
CA GLU A 132 -15.22 -12.34 5.74
C GLU A 132 -14.43 -12.10 4.44
N ILE A 133 -14.30 -13.15 3.64
CA ILE A 133 -13.50 -13.14 2.41
C ILE A 133 -14.46 -13.20 1.23
N GLU A 134 -14.62 -12.04 0.60
CA GLU A 134 -15.36 -11.91 -0.66
C GLU A 134 -14.65 -12.68 -1.79
N PRO A 135 -15.39 -13.41 -2.65
CA PRO A 135 -14.81 -14.13 -3.76
C PRO A 135 -13.98 -13.24 -4.69
N PHE A 136 -12.86 -13.78 -5.18
CA PHE A 136 -12.08 -13.13 -6.23
C PHE A 136 -12.96 -12.89 -7.46
N GLN A 137 -12.93 -11.65 -7.96
CA GLN A 137 -13.49 -11.30 -9.25
C GLN A 137 -12.42 -10.61 -10.09
N SER A 138 -12.31 -11.02 -11.35
CA SER A 138 -11.47 -10.37 -12.35
C SER A 138 -12.15 -9.10 -12.85
N SER A 139 -11.37 -8.06 -13.11
CA SER A 139 -11.86 -6.81 -13.67
C SER A 139 -12.08 -6.96 -15.18
N GLU A 140 -13.29 -6.70 -15.66
CA GLU A 140 -13.65 -6.81 -17.09
C GLU A 140 -13.03 -5.71 -17.96
N LEU A 141 -12.68 -4.56 -17.36
CA LEU A 141 -12.09 -3.42 -18.08
C LEU A 141 -10.58 -3.55 -18.29
N ILE A 142 -9.93 -4.53 -17.67
CA ILE A 142 -8.48 -4.72 -17.78
C ILE A 142 -8.20 -5.56 -19.03
N SER A 143 -7.33 -5.06 -19.90
CA SER A 143 -6.94 -5.73 -21.14
C SER A 143 -5.46 -6.12 -21.10
N ASP A 144 -5.18 -7.39 -21.36
CA ASP A 144 -3.81 -7.92 -21.44
C ASP A 144 -3.11 -7.56 -22.77
N ASP A 145 -3.85 -7.06 -23.76
CA ASP A 145 -3.35 -6.78 -25.12
C ASP A 145 -2.26 -5.70 -25.16
N LEU A 146 -2.16 -4.90 -24.10
CA LEU A 146 -1.19 -3.82 -23.98
C LEU A 146 0.15 -4.28 -23.39
N TYR A 147 0.22 -5.47 -22.82
CA TYR A 147 1.42 -6.01 -22.19
C TYR A 147 2.30 -6.73 -23.21
N LYS A 148 3.62 -6.75 -22.94
CA LYS A 148 4.61 -7.39 -23.83
C LYS A 148 4.63 -8.93 -23.72
N GLY A 149 3.53 -9.55 -23.27
CA GLY A 149 3.41 -11.00 -23.09
C GLY A 149 4.28 -11.57 -21.98
N PHE A 150 4.72 -10.75 -21.03
CA PHE A 150 5.46 -11.22 -19.86
C PHE A 150 4.54 -11.96 -18.90
N THR A 151 5.06 -13.03 -18.29
CA THR A 151 4.41 -13.66 -17.14
C THR A 151 4.56 -12.79 -15.89
N ALA A 152 3.63 -12.86 -14.93
CA ALA A 152 3.75 -12.11 -13.68
C ALA A 152 5.04 -12.48 -12.92
N ARG A 153 5.44 -13.76 -12.91
CA ARG A 153 6.75 -14.22 -12.42
C ARG A 153 7.92 -13.48 -13.07
N GLU A 154 7.91 -13.29 -14.38
CA GLU A 154 8.98 -12.57 -15.06
C GLU A 154 9.01 -11.11 -14.66
N VAL A 155 7.85 -10.46 -14.63
CA VAL A 155 7.72 -9.06 -14.24
C VAL A 155 8.25 -8.85 -12.82
N VAL A 156 7.79 -9.65 -11.86
CA VAL A 156 8.21 -9.57 -10.45
C VAL A 156 9.73 -9.75 -10.29
N ARG A 157 10.32 -10.71 -11.02
CA ARG A 157 11.77 -11.01 -10.88
C ARG A 157 12.67 -10.02 -11.62
N LYS A 158 12.22 -9.50 -12.78
CA LYS A 158 13.02 -8.64 -13.66
C LYS A 158 12.84 -7.15 -13.36
N ARG A 159 11.76 -6.73 -12.71
CA ARG A 159 11.51 -5.34 -12.34
C ARG A 159 12.70 -4.76 -11.54
N ARG A 160 13.15 -3.57 -11.93
CA ARG A 160 14.13 -2.76 -11.22
C ARG A 160 13.66 -1.33 -11.12
N SER A 161 14.19 -0.60 -10.14
CA SER A 161 14.01 0.83 -10.04
C SER A 161 14.84 1.55 -11.09
N ALA A 162 14.21 2.44 -11.84
CA ALA A 162 14.91 3.33 -12.74
C ALA A 162 15.82 4.26 -11.92
N VAL A 163 17.07 4.37 -12.37
CA VAL A 163 18.06 5.33 -11.85
C VAL A 163 18.15 6.58 -12.70
N ASP A 164 17.75 6.50 -13.98
CA ASP A 164 17.68 7.60 -14.92
C ASP A 164 16.54 7.36 -15.92
N MET A 165 16.00 8.43 -16.49
CA MET A 165 14.89 8.41 -17.45
C MET A 165 15.30 9.15 -18.73
N ASP A 166 14.85 8.67 -19.89
CA ASP A 166 15.31 9.19 -21.20
C ASP A 166 14.83 10.62 -21.51
N GLY A 167 13.81 11.11 -20.79
CA GLY A 167 13.23 12.43 -20.99
C GLY A 167 12.63 12.65 -22.38
N VAL A 168 12.35 11.60 -23.15
CA VAL A 168 11.78 11.66 -24.50
C VAL A 168 10.60 10.71 -24.69
N HIS A 169 10.51 9.65 -23.88
CA HIS A 169 9.40 8.70 -23.93
C HIS A 169 8.04 9.37 -23.72
N VAL A 170 7.01 8.85 -24.38
CA VAL A 170 5.63 9.33 -24.21
C VAL A 170 4.70 8.14 -24.16
N MET A 171 3.83 8.12 -23.16
CA MET A 171 2.83 7.07 -22.96
C MET A 171 1.53 7.41 -23.69
N LYS A 172 0.83 6.42 -24.25
CA LYS A 172 -0.53 6.63 -24.76
C LYS A 172 -1.53 6.72 -23.62
N ARG A 173 -2.57 7.54 -23.76
CA ARG A 173 -3.63 7.71 -22.76
C ARG A 173 -4.31 6.39 -22.39
N GLU A 174 -4.52 5.52 -23.36
CA GLU A 174 -5.20 4.24 -23.15
C GLU A 174 -4.37 3.32 -22.25
N THR A 175 -3.05 3.25 -22.48
CA THR A 175 -2.11 2.55 -21.60
C THR A 175 -2.08 3.18 -20.21
N PHE A 176 -2.05 4.51 -20.12
CA PHE A 176 -2.05 5.21 -18.84
C PHE A 176 -3.30 4.89 -18.00
N TYR A 177 -4.49 4.91 -18.60
CA TYR A 177 -5.72 4.55 -17.90
C TYR A 177 -5.76 3.07 -17.47
N GLN A 178 -5.19 2.16 -18.26
CA GLN A 178 -5.09 0.75 -17.88
C GLN A 178 -4.22 0.55 -16.63
N ILE A 179 -3.07 1.23 -16.55
CA ILE A 179 -2.24 1.26 -15.33
C ILE A 179 -3.04 1.79 -14.12
N LEU A 180 -3.82 2.86 -14.32
CA LEU A 180 -4.63 3.43 -13.22
C LEU A 180 -5.79 2.52 -12.79
N LEU A 181 -6.38 1.75 -13.70
CA LEU A 181 -7.40 0.75 -13.36
C LEU A 181 -6.82 -0.33 -12.44
N HIS A 182 -5.58 -0.78 -12.67
CA HIS A 182 -4.88 -1.70 -11.77
C HIS A 182 -4.59 -1.11 -10.38
N CYS A 183 -4.63 0.23 -10.24
CA CYS A 183 -4.44 0.90 -8.96
C CYS A 183 -5.73 0.98 -8.12
N LEU A 184 -6.88 0.58 -8.67
CA LEU A 184 -8.15 0.63 -7.95
C LEU A 184 -8.26 -0.54 -6.95
N PRO A 185 -8.74 -0.27 -5.71
CA PRO A 185 -8.77 -1.28 -4.67
C PRO A 185 -9.81 -2.35 -4.92
N SER A 186 -10.98 -2.01 -5.49
CA SER A 186 -12.06 -2.97 -5.75
C SER A 186 -11.91 -3.67 -7.10
N GLY A 187 -11.09 -3.11 -8.00
CA GLY A 187 -11.08 -3.47 -9.43
C GLY A 187 -12.31 -2.94 -10.16
N SER A 188 -12.42 -3.17 -11.46
CA SER A 188 -13.64 -2.79 -12.20
C SER A 188 -14.70 -3.88 -12.05
N ARG A 189 -15.52 -3.77 -11.00
CA ARG A 189 -16.76 -4.55 -10.91
C ARG A 189 -17.81 -3.85 -11.76
N GLY A 190 -18.15 -4.43 -12.91
CA GLY A 190 -19.26 -3.95 -13.73
C GLY A 190 -20.53 -3.86 -12.89
N GLY A 191 -21.27 -2.75 -13.00
CA GLY A 191 -22.55 -2.58 -12.28
C GLY A 191 -22.68 -1.36 -11.37
N GLY A 192 -21.74 -0.41 -11.40
CA GLY A 192 -21.85 0.84 -10.63
C GLY A 192 -21.58 0.68 -9.13
N GLU A 193 -20.92 -0.41 -8.72
CA GLU A 193 -20.37 -0.52 -7.37
C GLU A 193 -19.26 0.50 -7.16
N LYS A 194 -19.27 1.18 -6.01
CA LYS A 194 -18.26 2.17 -5.68
C LYS A 194 -16.89 1.53 -5.43
N GLN A 195 -15.83 2.22 -5.84
CA GLN A 195 -14.47 1.92 -5.43
C GLN A 195 -14.28 2.22 -3.94
N GLY A 196 -13.56 1.34 -3.25
CA GLY A 196 -13.17 1.57 -1.86
C GLY A 196 -12.71 0.28 -1.19
N LYS A 197 -13.52 -0.78 -1.26
CA LYS A 197 -13.17 -2.08 -0.68
C LYS A 197 -11.94 -2.67 -1.34
N GLN A 198 -10.99 -3.16 -0.55
CA GLN A 198 -9.78 -3.80 -1.05
C GLN A 198 -10.10 -5.23 -1.52
N LEU A 199 -10.60 -5.33 -2.75
CA LEU A 199 -11.07 -6.58 -3.34
C LEU A 199 -10.26 -7.05 -4.54
N ALA A 200 -9.44 -6.22 -5.18
CA ALA A 200 -8.61 -6.58 -6.34
C ALA A 200 -7.21 -7.04 -5.93
N LEU A 201 -6.49 -7.74 -6.82
CA LEU A 201 -5.11 -8.16 -6.56
C LEU A 201 -4.21 -6.97 -6.87
N PRO A 202 -3.16 -6.69 -6.08
CA PRO A 202 -2.76 -7.34 -4.83
C PRO A 202 -3.42 -6.76 -3.57
N PHE A 203 -4.27 -5.74 -3.73
CA PHE A 203 -4.93 -5.00 -2.65
C PHE A 203 -5.75 -5.87 -1.69
N ARG A 204 -6.33 -6.97 -2.16
CA ARG A 204 -7.16 -7.88 -1.38
C ARG A 204 -6.46 -8.49 -0.18
N VAL A 205 -5.13 -8.47 -0.11
CA VAL A 205 -4.40 -8.85 1.10
C VAL A 205 -4.78 -8.01 2.33
N LEU A 206 -5.25 -6.77 2.13
CA LEU A 206 -5.65 -5.86 3.20
C LEU A 206 -7.14 -6.03 3.56
N PRO A 207 -7.49 -6.15 4.85
CA PRO A 207 -8.87 -6.34 5.30
C PRO A 207 -9.66 -5.05 5.57
N TRP A 208 -9.08 -3.86 5.37
CA TRP A 208 -9.76 -2.57 5.54
C TRP A 208 -10.06 -1.91 4.19
N ASP A 209 -10.97 -0.94 4.16
CA ASP A 209 -11.26 -0.14 2.98
C ASP A 209 -10.11 0.80 2.63
N SER A 210 -9.96 1.16 1.36
CA SER A 210 -8.85 2.00 0.89
C SER A 210 -8.87 3.38 1.53
N GLU A 211 -7.72 3.77 2.07
CA GLU A 211 -7.50 5.05 2.76
C GLU A 211 -6.45 5.91 2.07
N VAL A 212 -5.76 5.34 1.10
CA VAL A 212 -4.72 6.01 0.32
C VAL A 212 -5.27 6.36 -1.05
N HIS A 213 -5.18 7.63 -1.41
CA HIS A 213 -5.49 8.15 -2.74
C HIS A 213 -4.20 8.64 -3.41
N ALA A 214 -4.23 8.87 -4.72
CA ALA A 214 -3.04 9.30 -5.46
C ALA A 214 -3.24 10.66 -6.13
N VAL A 215 -2.31 11.58 -5.89
CA VAL A 215 -2.12 12.78 -6.73
C VAL A 215 -1.12 12.41 -7.82
N ILE A 216 -1.49 12.64 -9.08
CA ILE A 216 -0.70 12.22 -10.24
C ILE A 216 -0.31 13.43 -11.07
N PHE A 217 1.00 13.60 -11.29
CA PHE A 217 1.55 14.65 -12.15
C PHE A 217 1.69 14.11 -13.56
N VAL A 218 0.77 14.50 -14.44
CA VAL A 218 0.78 14.07 -15.84
C VAL A 218 1.65 15.03 -16.65
N HIS A 219 2.66 14.48 -17.33
CA HIS A 219 3.57 15.27 -18.15
C HIS A 219 3.70 14.80 -19.61
N ARG A 220 3.87 13.50 -19.85
CA ARG A 220 4.07 12.92 -21.19
C ARG A 220 3.08 11.79 -21.47
N VAL A 221 1.80 12.14 -21.46
CA VAL A 221 0.73 11.23 -21.88
C VAL A 221 0.02 11.83 -23.09
N VAL A 222 0.12 11.17 -24.24
CA VAL A 222 -0.54 11.60 -25.49
C VAL A 222 -2.05 11.63 -25.27
N GLY A 223 -2.70 12.74 -25.61
CA GLY A 223 -4.15 12.89 -25.46
C GLY A 223 -4.59 13.32 -24.06
N LEU A 224 -3.65 13.62 -23.14
CA LEU A 224 -3.93 14.25 -21.86
C LEU A 224 -3.15 15.56 -21.70
N PRO A 225 -3.80 16.66 -21.27
CA PRO A 225 -3.10 17.87 -20.88
C PRO A 225 -2.07 17.63 -19.77
N LYS A 226 -0.97 18.39 -19.80
CA LYS A 226 -0.03 18.44 -18.68
C LYS A 226 -0.71 19.07 -17.47
N GLY A 227 -0.55 18.48 -16.30
CA GLY A 227 -1.19 19.01 -15.09
C GLY A 227 -1.14 18.08 -13.90
N VAL A 228 -1.91 18.46 -12.89
CA VAL A 228 -2.12 17.68 -11.67
C VAL A 228 -3.48 17.02 -11.73
N TYR A 229 -3.49 15.74 -11.44
CA TYR A 229 -4.66 14.90 -11.44
C TYR A 229 -4.79 14.18 -10.09
N PHE A 230 -5.96 13.62 -9.83
CA PHE A 230 -6.29 12.95 -8.59
C PHE A 230 -7.04 11.65 -8.88
N LEU A 231 -6.50 10.53 -8.41
CA LEU A 231 -7.13 9.21 -8.43
C LEU A 231 -7.77 8.94 -7.06
N VAL A 232 -9.11 8.94 -7.04
CA VAL A 232 -9.90 8.71 -5.83
C VAL A 232 -10.16 7.22 -5.69
N ARG A 233 -9.29 6.51 -4.96
CA ARG A 233 -9.40 5.05 -4.76
C ARG A 233 -10.59 4.61 -3.90
N ASN A 234 -11.09 5.49 -3.03
CA ASN A 234 -12.33 5.28 -2.27
C ASN A 234 -13.30 6.42 -2.56
N GLU A 235 -14.39 6.13 -3.25
CA GLU A 235 -15.35 7.13 -3.73
C GLU A 235 -16.17 7.76 -2.61
N ASP A 236 -16.30 7.10 -1.45
CA ASP A 236 -16.98 7.68 -0.29
C ASP A 236 -16.19 8.88 0.27
N HIS A 237 -14.89 8.95 0.02
CA HIS A 237 -14.06 10.09 0.41
C HIS A 237 -14.11 11.26 -0.58
N PHE A 238 -14.76 11.13 -1.73
CA PHE A 238 -14.69 12.11 -2.82
C PHE A 238 -15.06 13.55 -2.37
N HIS A 239 -16.19 13.70 -1.67
CA HIS A 239 -16.66 15.01 -1.23
C HIS A 239 -15.71 15.67 -0.23
N ASP A 240 -15.25 14.90 0.76
CA ASP A 240 -14.31 15.38 1.78
C ASP A 240 -12.97 15.77 1.17
N LEU A 241 -12.46 14.98 0.22
CA LEU A 241 -11.23 15.27 -0.52
C LEU A 241 -11.37 16.56 -1.31
N LYS A 242 -12.48 16.74 -2.03
CA LYS A 242 -12.74 17.95 -2.81
C LYS A 242 -12.78 19.18 -1.91
N GLN A 243 -13.47 19.11 -0.76
CA GLN A 243 -13.55 20.20 0.21
C GLN A 243 -12.20 20.49 0.91
N ALA A 244 -11.39 19.47 1.16
CA ALA A 244 -10.07 19.61 1.79
C ALA A 244 -8.99 20.17 0.86
N THR A 245 -9.26 20.22 -0.45
CA THR A 245 -8.35 20.81 -1.44
C THR A 245 -8.70 22.25 -1.78
N ARG A 246 -7.81 22.89 -2.53
CA ARG A 246 -7.99 24.28 -3.00
C ARG A 246 -9.26 24.42 -3.83
N SER A 247 -10.02 25.49 -3.56
CA SER A 247 -11.27 25.79 -4.25
C SER A 247 -11.09 26.05 -5.74
N GLU A 248 -9.88 26.40 -6.19
CA GLU A 248 -9.56 26.62 -7.60
C GLU A 248 -9.37 25.32 -8.39
N PHE A 249 -9.30 24.16 -7.73
CA PHE A 249 -9.19 22.89 -8.44
C PHE A 249 -10.48 22.51 -9.16
N GLU A 250 -10.34 22.13 -10.42
CA GLU A 250 -11.46 21.92 -11.34
C GLU A 250 -12.24 20.63 -11.02
N TRP A 251 -11.55 19.56 -10.60
CA TRP A 251 -12.13 18.23 -10.37
C TRP A 251 -12.93 17.71 -11.58
N VAL A 252 -12.35 17.82 -12.77
CA VAL A 252 -12.99 17.46 -14.05
C VAL A 252 -12.49 16.11 -14.54
N LYS A 253 -13.40 15.21 -14.91
CA LYS A 253 -13.03 13.92 -15.50
C LYS A 253 -12.38 14.14 -16.88
N PRO A 254 -11.16 13.64 -17.13
CA PRO A 254 -10.48 13.92 -18.39
C PRO A 254 -11.10 13.16 -19.56
N GLU A 255 -10.81 13.64 -20.77
CA GLU A 255 -11.34 13.06 -22.00
C GLU A 255 -10.93 11.58 -22.16
N GLY A 256 -11.88 10.74 -22.60
CA GLY A 256 -11.67 9.31 -22.81
C GLY A 256 -11.44 8.50 -21.52
N CYS A 257 -11.57 9.12 -20.33
CA CYS A 257 -11.44 8.42 -19.06
C CYS A 257 -12.60 7.42 -18.87
N PRO A 258 -12.32 6.14 -18.56
CA PRO A 258 -13.35 5.14 -18.28
C PRO A 258 -14.35 5.62 -17.22
N ALA A 259 -15.63 5.26 -17.38
CA ALA A 259 -16.70 5.66 -16.46
C ALA A 259 -16.42 5.20 -15.02
N ASP A 260 -15.87 4.00 -14.86
CA ASP A 260 -15.58 3.39 -13.55
C ASP A 260 -14.18 3.74 -13.01
N LEU A 261 -13.43 4.60 -13.71
CA LEU A 261 -12.15 5.14 -13.22
C LEU A 261 -12.38 6.51 -12.56
N PRO A 262 -12.37 6.62 -11.20
CA PRO A 262 -12.54 7.86 -10.47
C PRO A 262 -11.26 8.73 -10.51
N PHE A 263 -10.96 9.25 -11.70
CA PHE A 263 -9.77 10.04 -11.99
C PHE A 263 -10.15 11.42 -12.51
N TYR A 264 -9.58 12.47 -11.90
CA TYR A 264 -9.99 13.85 -12.10
C TYR A 264 -8.79 14.77 -12.32
N MET A 265 -8.87 15.66 -13.30
CA MET A 265 -7.94 16.77 -13.49
C MET A 265 -8.25 17.86 -12.47
N LEU A 266 -7.23 18.30 -11.73
CA LEU A 266 -7.34 19.38 -10.75
C LEU A 266 -6.92 20.72 -11.34
N THR A 267 -5.80 20.75 -12.07
CA THR A 267 -5.29 21.96 -12.69
C THR A 267 -4.35 21.63 -13.84
N ARG A 268 -4.31 22.49 -14.86
CA ARG A 268 -3.37 22.40 -15.99
C ARG A 268 -2.09 23.16 -15.68
N GLY A 269 -0.97 22.65 -16.17
CA GLY A 269 0.32 23.32 -16.08
C GLY A 269 1.49 22.37 -16.13
N ASP A 270 2.68 22.91 -16.43
CA ASP A 270 3.91 22.14 -16.30
C ASP A 270 4.36 22.12 -14.84
N CYS A 271 3.97 21.07 -14.14
CA CYS A 271 4.27 20.90 -12.73
C CYS A 271 5.59 20.17 -12.48
N GLN A 272 6.49 19.97 -13.46
CA GLN A 272 7.74 19.24 -13.22
C GLN A 272 8.57 19.79 -12.03
N GLN A 273 8.74 21.11 -11.97
CA GLN A 273 9.53 21.75 -10.90
C GLN A 273 8.80 21.71 -9.56
N ILE A 274 7.47 21.71 -9.58
CA ILE A 274 6.62 21.59 -8.40
C ILE A 274 6.65 20.14 -7.90
N ALA A 275 6.50 19.15 -8.77
CA ALA A 275 6.58 17.73 -8.45
C ALA A 275 7.93 17.35 -7.80
N LYS A 276 9.03 17.97 -8.23
CA LYS A 276 10.36 17.81 -7.60
C LYS A 276 10.43 18.36 -6.16
N ARG A 277 9.55 19.29 -5.81
CA ARG A 277 9.57 20.04 -4.54
C ARG A 277 8.40 19.71 -3.61
N LEU A 278 7.43 18.92 -4.07
CA LEU A 278 6.18 18.78 -3.34
C LEU A 278 6.32 17.87 -2.12
N SER A 279 5.92 18.46 -1.00
CA SER A 279 5.72 17.88 0.32
C SER A 279 4.32 17.31 0.43
N CYS A 280 4.14 16.16 1.07
CA CYS A 280 2.82 15.67 1.42
C CYS A 280 2.59 15.88 2.92
N HIS A 281 1.64 16.74 3.27
CA HIS A 281 1.29 16.97 4.67
C HIS A 281 0.42 15.81 5.16
N GLN A 282 0.80 15.23 6.29
CA GLN A 282 0.06 14.13 6.87
C GLN A 282 -1.26 14.65 7.46
N ARG A 283 -2.39 14.21 6.91
CA ARG A 283 -3.70 14.48 7.53
C ARG A 283 -3.69 13.85 8.91
N SER A 284 -4.15 14.60 9.91
CA SER A 284 -4.31 14.06 11.25
C SER A 284 -5.28 12.88 11.21
N LEU A 285 -4.88 11.71 11.72
CA LEU A 285 -5.71 10.51 11.91
C LEU A 285 -6.84 10.73 12.95
N ARG A 286 -7.45 11.93 13.02
CA ARG A 286 -8.35 12.33 14.12
C ARG A 286 -9.50 11.35 14.36
N ASP A 287 -9.96 10.69 13.30
CA ASP A 287 -11.10 9.77 13.34
C ASP A 287 -10.67 8.30 13.29
N LYS A 288 -9.36 8.01 13.35
CA LYS A 288 -8.80 6.66 13.28
C LYS A 288 -7.86 6.38 14.43
N ASN A 289 -7.81 5.10 14.80
CA ASN A 289 -6.86 4.67 15.79
C ASN A 289 -5.43 4.87 15.30
N VAL A 290 -4.54 5.28 16.21
CA VAL A 290 -3.12 5.60 15.91
C VAL A 290 -2.41 4.42 15.23
N TRP A 291 -2.81 3.20 15.54
CA TRP A 291 -2.29 1.99 14.90
C TRP A 291 -2.57 1.91 13.39
N MET A 292 -3.49 2.70 12.82
CA MET A 292 -3.66 2.80 11.35
C MET A 292 -2.47 3.43 10.64
N TYR A 293 -1.63 4.18 11.35
CA TYR A 293 -0.46 4.84 10.77
C TYR A 293 0.45 3.89 9.95
N PRO A 294 0.97 2.77 10.49
CA PRO A 294 1.73 1.80 9.71
C PRO A 294 0.94 1.17 8.55
N ARG A 295 -0.38 0.95 8.71
CA ARG A 295 -1.24 0.34 7.68
C ARG A 295 -1.35 1.20 6.43
N LEU A 296 -1.36 2.52 6.57
CA LEU A 296 -1.35 3.44 5.42
C LEU A 296 -0.08 3.29 4.57
N PHE A 297 1.07 2.97 5.18
CA PHE A 297 2.29 2.69 4.42
C PHE A 297 2.24 1.35 3.70
N TRP A 298 1.57 0.36 4.28
CA TRP A 298 1.35 -0.92 3.60
C TRP A 298 0.51 -0.72 2.35
N GLU A 299 -0.61 -0.01 2.46
CA GLU A 299 -1.46 0.30 1.33
C GLU A 299 -0.72 1.11 0.25
N THR A 300 0.05 2.12 0.68
CA THR A 300 0.86 2.92 -0.25
C THR A 300 1.94 2.10 -0.93
N GLY A 301 2.65 1.24 -0.19
CA GLY A 301 3.72 0.43 -0.78
C GLY A 301 3.18 -0.65 -1.72
N ILE A 302 1.98 -1.18 -1.46
CA ILE A 302 1.27 -2.05 -2.41
C ILE A 302 0.92 -1.25 -3.68
N LEU A 303 0.31 -0.08 -3.55
CA LEU A 303 0.01 0.82 -4.69
C LEU A 303 1.27 1.13 -5.49
N GLY A 304 2.37 1.45 -4.80
CA GLY A 304 3.63 1.73 -5.46
C GLY A 304 4.21 0.52 -6.19
N GLN A 305 4.09 -0.67 -5.61
CA GLN A 305 4.51 -1.92 -6.24
C GLN A 305 3.65 -2.26 -7.47
N VAL A 306 2.34 -2.00 -7.46
CA VAL A 306 1.48 -2.15 -8.65
C VAL A 306 2.03 -1.29 -9.79
N LEU A 307 2.22 0.01 -9.57
CA LEU A 307 2.75 0.93 -10.57
C LEU A 307 4.11 0.49 -11.13
N TYR A 308 4.93 -0.09 -10.27
CA TYR A 308 6.22 -0.67 -10.61
C TYR A 308 6.14 -1.89 -11.54
N LEU A 309 5.19 -2.78 -11.28
CA LEU A 309 4.96 -3.98 -12.08
C LEU A 309 4.30 -3.63 -13.41
N GLU A 310 3.29 -2.77 -13.38
CA GLU A 310 2.61 -2.25 -14.56
C GLU A 310 3.58 -1.55 -15.53
N ALA A 311 4.46 -0.68 -15.00
CA ALA A 311 5.54 -0.07 -15.80
C ALA A 311 6.37 -1.12 -16.55
N HIS A 312 6.78 -2.17 -15.85
CA HIS A 312 7.63 -3.21 -16.43
C HIS A 312 6.86 -4.11 -17.41
N ALA A 313 5.58 -4.37 -17.17
CA ALA A 313 4.72 -5.15 -18.05
C ALA A 313 4.52 -4.50 -19.44
N ILE A 314 4.44 -3.17 -19.49
CA ILE A 314 4.44 -2.39 -20.73
C ILE A 314 5.87 -2.10 -21.25
N GLY A 315 6.89 -2.56 -20.52
CA GLY A 315 8.30 -2.50 -20.87
C GLY A 315 8.94 -1.12 -20.77
N ILE A 316 8.50 -0.32 -19.79
CA ILE A 316 9.23 0.84 -19.27
C ILE A 316 9.71 0.55 -17.84
N SER A 317 10.39 1.51 -17.21
CA SER A 317 10.82 1.41 -15.82
C SER A 317 10.13 2.47 -14.98
N ALA A 318 9.94 2.20 -13.68
CA ALA A 318 9.42 3.15 -12.72
C ALA A 318 10.43 3.37 -11.60
N THR A 319 10.25 4.44 -10.83
CA THR A 319 11.03 4.67 -9.61
C THR A 319 10.15 5.26 -8.52
N GLY A 320 10.37 4.79 -7.30
CA GLY A 320 9.66 5.20 -6.10
C GLY A 320 10.56 6.09 -5.26
N ILE A 321 10.02 7.20 -4.77
CA ILE A 321 10.77 8.19 -4.01
C ILE A 321 10.22 8.23 -2.58
N GLY A 322 11.04 7.83 -1.62
CA GLY A 322 10.67 7.72 -0.20
C GLY A 322 11.04 8.91 0.69
N CYS A 323 11.60 9.98 0.11
CA CYS A 323 11.99 11.19 0.84
C CYS A 323 11.64 12.44 0.02
N TYR A 324 10.90 13.36 0.64
CA TYR A 324 10.56 14.67 0.09
C TYR A 324 10.82 15.74 1.17
N PHE A 325 11.04 16.98 0.76
CA PHE A 325 11.24 18.08 1.70
C PHE A 325 9.90 18.47 2.31
N ASP A 326 9.78 18.58 3.63
CA ASP A 326 8.52 18.82 4.34
C ASP A 326 8.05 20.30 4.34
N ASP A 327 8.94 21.26 4.04
CA ASP A 327 8.70 22.70 4.30
C ASP A 327 8.03 23.51 3.15
N ALA A 328 7.61 22.88 2.05
CA ALA A 328 7.07 23.60 0.90
C ALA A 328 5.53 23.61 0.85
N GLY A 329 4.92 24.62 1.49
CA GLY A 329 3.65 25.25 1.08
C GLY A 329 2.39 24.37 0.96
N LYS A 330 1.45 24.55 1.90
CA LYS A 330 0.04 24.07 1.98
C LYS A 330 -0.70 23.96 0.63
N SER A 331 -0.43 22.93 -0.16
CA SER A 331 -1.11 22.71 -1.45
C SER A 331 -2.02 21.48 -1.42
N PHE A 332 -1.68 20.49 -0.59
CA PHE A 332 -2.46 19.28 -0.36
C PHE A 332 -2.42 18.93 1.14
N SER A 333 -3.58 18.89 1.80
CA SER A 333 -3.72 18.45 3.20
C SER A 333 -4.12 16.96 3.29
N ILE A 334 -3.63 16.16 2.34
CA ILE A 334 -4.04 14.76 2.13
C ILE A 334 -2.80 13.87 2.24
N VAL A 335 -2.95 12.70 2.87
CA VAL A 335 -1.93 11.66 2.88
C VAL A 335 -1.81 11.10 1.47
N THR A 336 -0.88 11.64 0.71
CA THR A 336 -0.41 11.05 -0.55
C THR A 336 0.99 10.56 -0.29
N CYS A 337 1.17 9.26 -0.12
CA CYS A 337 2.49 8.68 -0.22
C CYS A 337 2.69 8.17 -1.65
N SER A 338 3.91 8.32 -2.17
CA SER A 338 4.36 7.90 -3.50
C SER A 338 3.96 8.81 -4.66
N VAL A 339 4.81 9.81 -4.95
CA VAL A 339 4.96 10.31 -6.32
C VAL A 339 5.77 9.26 -7.07
N ILE A 340 5.11 8.47 -7.91
CA ILE A 340 5.80 7.57 -8.83
C ILE A 340 5.84 8.26 -10.19
N PHE A 341 7.06 8.53 -10.63
CA PHE A 341 7.31 9.08 -11.95
C PHE A 341 7.26 7.94 -12.95
N PHE A 342 6.25 7.99 -13.83
CA PHE A 342 6.37 7.47 -15.19
C PHE A 342 6.85 8.66 -16.02
N LEU A 343 8.14 8.70 -16.35
CA LEU A 343 8.65 9.68 -17.30
C LEU A 343 9.07 8.97 -18.56
#